data_AF-A0A957D329-F1
#
_entry.id   AF-A0A957D329-F1
#
_cell.length_a   1.000
_cell.length_b   1.000
_cell.length_c   1.000
_cell.angle_alpha   90.00
_cell.angle_beta   90.00
_cell.angle_gamma   90.00
#
_symmetry.space_group_name_H-M   'P 1'
#
loop_
_entity.id
_entity.type
_entity.pdbx_description
1 polymer ?
#
loop_
_entity_poly.entity_id
_entity_poly.type
_entity_poly.pdbx_seq_one_letter_code
_entity_poly.pdbx_strand_id
1 'polypeptide(L)'
;MSRYIATRAIRGANALVAEAEAMLNKALHEKGPDTPVAFPNTAYYLPLIYGMTGQKVETLGDLRPALAHAYELLHPIPSNKHWTPYLGETLDSGMSTLIAAEVIEAVRFVYALQPEPMPGFELAGGTSYGENGDGLFGHLNGPIDDIQLRSWGIQLVDGRMPGFAAIVGCAKSNEVAVKLVRELQQRNILTFLSGNVNGRSIIHQLHEEGVELGYDTYTVPFGTDTLSAIYALGFATRSALTFGGLKAGQARDILLYNRERVFAFVLALGE
;
A
#
# COMPACT_ATOMS: atom_id res chain seq x y z
N MET A 1 -6.88 -19.18 -13.24
CA MET A 1 -5.92 -18.13 -13.63
C MET A 1 -5.27 -18.51 -14.95
N SER A 2 -5.18 -17.60 -15.93
CA SER A 2 -4.59 -17.91 -17.24
C SER A 2 -3.07 -17.83 -17.20
N ARG A 3 -2.38 -18.59 -18.07
CA ARG A 3 -0.92 -18.50 -18.23
C ARG A 3 -0.47 -17.08 -18.54
N TYR A 4 -1.22 -16.37 -19.39
CA TYR A 4 -0.93 -14.98 -19.75
C TYR A 4 -0.86 -14.06 -18.52
N ILE A 5 -1.83 -14.17 -17.61
CA ILE A 5 -1.87 -13.37 -16.38
C ILE A 5 -0.72 -13.76 -15.45
N ALA A 6 -0.50 -15.07 -15.23
CA ALA A 6 0.59 -15.57 -14.38
C ALA A 6 1.96 -15.08 -14.89
N THR A 7 2.22 -15.18 -16.20
CA THR A 7 3.46 -14.70 -16.80
C THR A 7 3.66 -13.19 -16.60
N ARG A 8 2.60 -12.38 -16.73
CA ARG A 8 2.69 -10.92 -16.53
C ARG A 8 2.95 -10.58 -15.07
N ALA A 9 2.25 -11.22 -14.13
CA ALA A 9 2.43 -11.03 -12.70
C ALA A 9 3.85 -11.41 -12.24
N ILE A 10 4.32 -12.59 -12.63
CA ILE A 10 5.67 -13.07 -12.27
C ILE A 10 6.75 -12.15 -12.85
N ARG A 11 6.58 -11.69 -14.11
CA ARG A 11 7.50 -10.71 -14.70
C ARG A 11 7.52 -9.38 -13.96
N GLY A 12 6.35 -8.87 -13.57
CA GLY A 12 6.23 -7.64 -12.79
C GLY A 12 6.91 -7.77 -11.42
N ALA A 13 6.71 -8.90 -10.73
CA ALA A 13 7.34 -9.19 -9.45
C ALA A 13 8.88 -9.17 -9.55
N ASN A 14 9.44 -9.89 -10.55
CA ASN A 14 10.88 -9.90 -10.77
C ASN A 14 11.44 -8.49 -11.05
N ALA A 15 10.74 -7.70 -11.87
CA ALA A 15 11.16 -6.34 -12.19
C ALA A 15 11.16 -5.44 -10.95
N LEU A 16 10.11 -5.50 -10.13
CA LEU A 16 9.98 -4.64 -8.96
C LEU A 16 10.95 -5.03 -7.85
N VAL A 17 11.22 -6.32 -7.64
CA VAL A 17 12.24 -6.77 -6.67
C VAL A 17 13.63 -6.29 -7.10
N ALA A 18 13.97 -6.36 -8.38
CA ALA A 18 15.23 -5.84 -8.89
C ALA A 18 15.35 -4.31 -8.72
N GLU A 19 14.26 -3.57 -8.92
CA GLU A 19 14.20 -2.13 -8.65
C GLU A 19 14.40 -1.82 -7.16
N ALA A 20 13.70 -2.54 -6.29
CA ALA A 20 13.84 -2.41 -4.84
C ALA A 20 15.28 -2.70 -4.38
N GLU A 21 15.93 -3.72 -4.95
CA GLU A 21 17.34 -4.03 -4.69
C GLU A 21 18.27 -2.88 -5.11
N ALA A 22 18.09 -2.36 -6.32
CA ALA A 22 18.90 -1.27 -6.84
C ALA A 22 18.75 -0.01 -5.95
N MET A 23 17.51 0.34 -5.58
CA MET A 23 17.22 1.46 -4.69
C MET A 23 17.80 1.26 -3.29
N LEU A 24 17.64 0.08 -2.70
CA LEU A 24 18.17 -0.23 -1.37
C LEU A 24 19.70 -0.20 -1.37
N ASN A 25 20.36 -0.80 -2.36
CA ASN A 25 21.82 -0.79 -2.45
C ASN A 25 22.37 0.64 -2.60
N LYS A 26 21.69 1.48 -3.39
CA LYS A 26 22.03 2.90 -3.49
C LYS A 26 21.88 3.62 -2.15
N ALA A 27 20.75 3.43 -1.46
CA ALA A 27 20.49 4.03 -0.16
C ALA A 27 21.52 3.60 0.90
N LEU A 28 21.86 2.32 0.93
CA LEU A 28 22.89 1.77 1.82
C LEU A 28 24.26 2.37 1.56
N HIS A 29 24.62 2.62 0.29
CA HIS A 29 25.87 3.26 -0.07
C HIS A 29 25.89 4.75 0.31
N GLU A 30 24.79 5.48 0.09
CA GLU A 30 24.73 6.94 0.28
C GLU A 30 24.48 7.36 1.73
N LYS A 31 23.66 6.60 2.47
CA LYS A 31 23.19 6.96 3.82
C LYS A 31 23.80 6.06 4.90
N GLY A 32 24.22 4.85 4.54
CA GLY A 32 24.78 3.87 5.48
C GLY A 32 23.69 2.97 6.11
N PRO A 33 24.07 1.77 6.55
CA PRO A 33 23.13 0.75 7.06
C PRO A 33 22.39 1.18 8.33
N ASP A 34 23.01 2.00 9.18
CA ASP A 34 22.44 2.41 10.48
C ASP A 34 21.42 3.55 10.36
N THR A 35 21.12 4.00 9.14
CA THR A 35 20.12 5.06 8.92
C THR A 35 18.74 4.59 9.39
N PRO A 36 18.06 5.32 10.29
CA PRO A 36 16.74 4.94 10.77
C PRO A 36 15.70 4.89 9.64
N VAL A 37 14.82 3.90 9.72
CA VAL A 37 13.67 3.69 8.84
C VAL A 37 12.43 3.56 9.70
N ALA A 38 11.44 4.42 9.46
CA ALA A 38 10.16 4.34 10.14
C ALA A 38 9.05 4.97 9.29
N PHE A 39 7.87 4.36 9.31
CA PHE A 39 6.65 5.04 8.92
C PHE A 39 6.14 5.91 10.08
N PRO A 40 5.44 7.02 9.81
CA PRO A 40 4.90 7.91 10.82
C PRO A 40 3.90 7.19 11.75
N ASN A 41 3.96 7.50 13.04
CA ASN A 41 2.92 7.20 14.03
C ASN A 41 2.42 5.75 14.02
N THR A 42 3.33 4.78 13.84
CA THR A 42 3.02 3.34 13.87
C THR A 42 3.91 2.60 14.86
N ALA A 43 3.32 1.70 15.63
CA ALA A 43 4.03 0.76 16.50
C ALA A 43 4.37 -0.56 15.77
N TYR A 44 4.04 -0.66 14.48
CA TYR A 44 4.15 -1.88 13.68
C TYR A 44 5.27 -1.84 12.64
N TYR A 45 6.29 -1.00 12.84
CA TYR A 45 7.46 -0.88 11.94
C TYR A 45 7.02 -0.64 10.48
N LEU A 46 7.47 -1.47 9.55
CA LEU A 46 6.92 -1.62 8.21
C LEU A 46 5.80 -2.67 8.25
N PRO A 47 4.53 -2.26 8.21
CA PRO A 47 3.42 -3.11 8.62
C PRO A 47 3.27 -4.43 7.87
N LEU A 48 3.47 -4.44 6.56
CA LEU A 48 3.32 -5.66 5.77
C LEU A 48 4.46 -6.63 6.06
N ILE A 49 5.71 -6.18 5.96
CA ILE A 49 6.91 -6.98 6.27
C ILE A 49 6.81 -7.51 7.69
N TYR A 50 6.53 -6.65 8.66
CA TYR A 50 6.38 -7.04 10.05
C TYR A 50 5.27 -8.09 10.22
N GLY A 51 4.08 -7.86 9.65
CA GLY A 51 2.98 -8.82 9.74
C GLY A 51 3.31 -10.17 9.11
N MET A 52 3.90 -10.19 7.91
CA MET A 52 4.15 -11.42 7.16
C MET A 52 5.35 -12.20 7.69
N THR A 53 6.44 -11.52 8.06
CA THR A 53 7.72 -12.19 8.40
C THR A 53 8.08 -12.12 9.88
N GLY A 54 7.45 -11.22 10.65
CA GLY A 54 7.83 -10.92 12.03
C GLY A 54 9.08 -10.04 12.15
N GLN A 55 9.71 -9.68 11.03
CA GLN A 55 10.93 -8.86 11.03
C GLN A 55 10.60 -7.42 11.42
N LYS A 56 11.34 -6.93 12.42
CA LYS A 56 11.28 -5.55 12.87
C LYS A 56 12.31 -4.74 12.11
N VAL A 57 11.86 -3.93 11.16
CA VAL A 57 12.74 -3.05 10.39
C VAL A 57 12.83 -1.71 11.11
N GLU A 58 14.02 -1.38 11.61
CA GLU A 58 14.30 -0.10 12.30
C GLU A 58 15.35 0.72 11.54
N THR A 59 16.16 0.08 10.71
CA THR A 59 17.24 0.70 9.94
C THR A 59 17.25 0.26 8.47
N LEU A 60 17.98 0.99 7.62
CA LEU A 60 18.19 0.58 6.22
C LEU A 60 18.83 -0.81 6.10
N GLY A 61 19.71 -1.18 7.05
CA GLY A 61 20.34 -2.51 7.09
C GLY A 61 19.33 -3.64 7.24
N ASP A 62 18.26 -3.41 8.01
CA ASP A 62 17.21 -4.39 8.30
C ASP A 62 16.30 -4.68 7.10
N LEU A 63 16.36 -3.86 6.03
CA LEU A 63 15.64 -4.11 4.78
C LEU A 63 16.27 -5.24 3.96
N ARG A 64 17.55 -5.58 4.19
CA ARG A 64 18.23 -6.66 3.43
C ARG A 64 17.59 -8.04 3.67
N PRO A 65 17.32 -8.49 4.91
CA PRO A 65 16.59 -9.74 5.14
C PRO A 65 15.17 -9.75 4.56
N ALA A 66 14.47 -8.61 4.58
CA ALA A 66 13.12 -8.52 4.00
C ALA A 66 13.17 -8.70 2.48
N LEU A 67 14.11 -8.04 1.80
CA LEU A 67 14.30 -8.18 0.36
C LEU A 67 14.80 -9.59 -0.02
N ALA A 68 15.67 -10.21 0.77
CA ALA A 68 16.07 -11.60 0.58
C ALA A 68 14.87 -12.55 0.63
N HIS A 69 13.95 -12.33 1.55
CA HIS A 69 12.71 -13.11 1.61
C HIS A 69 11.82 -12.88 0.38
N ALA A 70 11.75 -11.66 -0.15
CA ALA A 70 11.07 -11.41 -1.42
C ALA A 70 11.68 -12.23 -2.57
N TYR A 71 13.01 -12.32 -2.65
CA TYR A 71 13.71 -13.15 -3.63
C TYR A 71 13.36 -14.65 -3.53
N GLU A 72 13.20 -15.18 -2.32
CA GLU A 72 12.81 -16.60 -2.11
C GLU A 72 11.41 -16.92 -2.65
N LEU A 73 10.54 -15.91 -2.74
CA LEU A 73 9.17 -16.04 -3.24
C LEU A 73 9.06 -15.85 -4.76
N LEU A 74 10.14 -15.48 -5.45
CA LEU A 74 10.15 -15.35 -6.89
C LEU A 74 10.22 -16.71 -7.57
N HIS A 75 9.35 -16.89 -8.57
CA HIS A 75 9.29 -18.10 -9.37
C HIS A 75 9.68 -17.82 -10.83
N PRO A 76 10.19 -18.83 -11.57
CA PRO A 76 10.44 -18.69 -13.00
C PRO A 76 9.13 -18.48 -13.78
N ILE A 77 9.22 -17.85 -14.95
CA ILE A 77 8.04 -17.68 -15.81
C ILE A 77 7.49 -19.05 -16.27
N PRO A 78 6.15 -19.20 -16.36
CA PRO A 78 5.51 -20.40 -16.88
C PRO A 78 6.08 -20.87 -18.23
N SER A 79 6.39 -22.17 -18.33
CA SER A 79 6.87 -22.77 -19.57
C SER A 79 5.81 -22.75 -20.68
N ASN A 80 6.27 -22.62 -21.93
CA ASN A 80 5.40 -22.71 -23.11
C ASN A 80 5.07 -24.15 -23.53
N LYS A 81 5.85 -25.13 -23.06
CA LYS A 81 5.77 -26.53 -23.55
C LYS A 81 4.88 -27.44 -22.70
N HIS A 82 4.86 -27.23 -21.38
CA HIS A 82 4.10 -28.07 -20.45
C HIS A 82 3.20 -27.19 -19.58
N TRP A 83 1.96 -27.64 -19.40
CA TRP A 83 1.02 -26.98 -18.51
C TRP A 83 1.29 -27.38 -17.07
N THR A 84 1.49 -26.40 -16.18
CA THR A 84 1.63 -26.60 -14.73
C THR A 84 0.65 -25.68 -13.98
N PRO A 85 0.21 -26.04 -12.77
CA PRO A 85 -0.61 -25.12 -11.96
C PRO A 85 0.20 -23.90 -11.50
N TYR A 86 -0.12 -22.71 -12.03
CA TYR A 86 0.64 -21.47 -11.76
C TYR A 86 0.11 -20.64 -10.58
N LEU A 87 -0.98 -21.07 -9.93
CA LEU A 87 -1.66 -20.23 -8.94
C LEU A 87 -0.79 -19.96 -7.71
N GLY A 88 -0.16 -20.99 -7.15
CA GLY A 88 0.73 -20.84 -5.98
C GLY A 88 1.91 -19.92 -6.31
N GLU A 89 2.64 -20.22 -7.40
CA GLU A 89 3.78 -19.43 -7.88
C GLU A 89 3.42 -17.95 -8.12
N THR A 90 2.21 -17.70 -8.66
CA THR A 90 1.73 -16.34 -8.91
C THR A 90 1.37 -15.63 -7.60
N LEU A 91 0.80 -16.33 -6.62
CA LEU A 91 0.50 -15.74 -5.31
C LEU A 91 1.77 -15.41 -4.52
N ASP A 92 2.77 -16.28 -4.56
CA ASP A 92 4.09 -16.03 -3.96
C ASP A 92 4.77 -14.82 -4.61
N SER A 93 4.74 -14.75 -5.96
CA SER A 93 5.24 -13.58 -6.70
C SER A 93 4.46 -12.31 -6.37
N GLY A 94 3.16 -12.43 -6.10
CA GLY A 94 2.33 -11.35 -5.57
C GLY A 94 2.87 -10.87 -4.22
N MET A 95 3.08 -11.76 -3.25
CA MET A 95 3.65 -11.41 -1.94
C MET A 95 5.04 -10.78 -2.06
N SER A 96 5.90 -11.33 -2.92
CA SER A 96 7.21 -10.74 -3.25
C SER A 96 7.10 -9.30 -3.74
N THR A 97 6.11 -9.01 -4.58
CA THR A 97 5.86 -7.65 -5.11
C THR A 97 5.47 -6.70 -3.99
N LEU A 98 4.62 -7.16 -3.05
CA LEU A 98 4.18 -6.34 -1.93
C LEU A 98 5.33 -6.01 -0.97
N ILE A 99 6.19 -6.99 -0.66
CA ILE A 99 7.40 -6.76 0.15
C ILE A 99 8.32 -5.76 -0.55
N ALA A 100 8.58 -5.94 -1.86
CA ALA A 100 9.40 -5.01 -2.62
C ALA A 100 8.84 -3.58 -2.64
N ALA A 101 7.51 -3.42 -2.78
CA ALA A 101 6.86 -2.12 -2.73
C ALA A 101 7.04 -1.43 -1.35
N GLU A 102 6.90 -2.17 -0.25
CA GLU A 102 7.10 -1.60 1.09
C GLU A 102 8.57 -1.23 1.35
N VAL A 103 9.53 -2.01 0.82
CA VAL A 103 10.96 -1.68 0.84
C VAL A 103 11.21 -0.37 0.08
N ILE A 104 10.64 -0.20 -1.11
CA ILE A 104 10.81 1.02 -1.91
C ILE A 104 10.21 2.23 -1.18
N GLU A 105 9.00 2.11 -0.61
CA GLU A 105 8.40 3.19 0.16
C GLU A 105 9.22 3.55 1.41
N ALA A 106 9.75 2.56 2.12
CA ALA A 106 10.65 2.79 3.24
C ALA A 106 11.92 3.56 2.83
N VAL A 107 12.53 3.20 1.70
CA VAL A 107 13.67 3.93 1.13
C VAL A 107 13.27 5.36 0.74
N ARG A 108 12.08 5.56 0.14
CA ARG A 108 11.56 6.88 -0.22
C ARG A 108 11.35 7.79 1.00
N PHE A 109 10.90 7.23 2.13
CA PHE A 109 10.82 7.95 3.40
C PHE A 109 12.21 8.42 3.88
N VAL A 110 13.25 7.58 3.75
CA VAL A 110 14.63 7.98 4.09
C VAL A 110 15.12 9.15 3.23
N TYR A 111 14.66 9.24 1.99
CA TYR A 111 14.96 10.35 1.09
C TYR A 111 13.98 11.53 1.22
N ALA A 112 13.04 11.51 2.16
CA ALA A 112 11.98 12.52 2.32
C ALA A 112 11.15 12.74 1.04
N LEU A 113 10.98 11.68 0.24
CA LEU A 113 10.10 11.66 -0.93
C LEU A 113 8.67 11.29 -0.56
N GLN A 114 8.47 10.79 0.66
CA GLN A 114 7.16 10.45 1.23
C GLN A 114 6.97 11.19 2.56
N PRO A 115 5.74 11.62 2.90
CA PRO A 115 4.54 11.57 2.05
C PRO A 115 4.72 12.38 0.75
N GLU A 116 4.15 11.89 -0.36
CA GLU A 116 4.37 12.46 -1.68
C GLU A 116 3.97 13.95 -1.72
N PRO A 117 4.89 14.88 -2.05
CA PRO A 117 4.58 16.29 -2.13
C PRO A 117 3.60 16.60 -3.26
N MET A 118 2.56 17.37 -2.95
CA MET A 118 1.56 17.87 -3.89
C MET A 118 1.18 19.32 -3.53
N PRO A 119 1.92 20.32 -4.07
CA PRO A 119 1.67 21.72 -3.76
C PRO A 119 0.23 22.15 -4.09
N GLY A 120 -0.42 22.89 -3.18
CA GLY A 120 -1.81 23.34 -3.35
C GLY A 120 -2.87 22.27 -3.06
N PHE A 121 -2.47 21.12 -2.50
CA PHE A 121 -3.37 20.11 -1.99
C PHE A 121 -3.59 20.29 -0.49
N GLU A 122 -4.83 20.15 -0.04
CA GLU A 122 -5.22 20.23 1.38
C GLU A 122 -6.06 19.00 1.74
N LEU A 123 -5.67 18.29 2.79
CA LEU A 123 -6.35 17.11 3.30
C LEU A 123 -7.40 17.50 4.34
N ALA A 124 -8.61 16.97 4.17
CA ALA A 124 -9.67 16.97 5.18
C ALA A 124 -9.42 15.87 6.22
N GLY A 125 -8.43 16.11 7.07
CA GLY A 125 -7.89 15.13 8.00
C GLY A 125 -6.94 14.14 7.31
N GLY A 126 -5.90 13.74 8.03
CA GLY A 126 -4.83 12.90 7.50
C GLY A 126 -3.80 12.54 8.58
N THR A 127 -2.82 11.73 8.21
CA THR A 127 -1.69 11.41 9.08
C THR A 127 -0.92 12.67 9.43
N SER A 128 -0.67 12.90 10.72
CA SER A 128 0.15 14.04 11.16
C SER A 128 1.64 13.73 11.05
N TYR A 129 2.36 14.50 10.24
CA TYR A 129 3.81 14.38 10.06
C TYR A 129 4.54 15.46 10.87
N GLY A 130 4.69 15.25 12.19
CA GLY A 130 5.40 16.16 13.10
C GLY A 130 4.53 16.73 14.23
N GLU A 131 5.14 17.48 15.16
CA GLU A 131 4.47 18.00 16.37
C GLU A 131 3.48 19.16 16.10
N ASN A 132 3.57 19.83 14.95
CA ASN A 132 2.87 21.09 14.68
C ASN A 132 1.63 20.99 13.78
N GLY A 133 1.21 19.79 13.35
CA GLY A 133 -0.03 19.65 12.57
C GLY A 133 0.04 20.10 11.10
N ASP A 134 1.22 20.40 10.56
CA ASP A 134 1.44 20.75 9.14
C ASP A 134 1.21 19.58 8.16
N GLY A 135 0.87 18.39 8.66
CA GLY A 135 0.65 17.16 7.90
C GLY A 135 -0.61 17.13 7.01
N LEU A 136 -1.25 18.27 6.77
CA LEU A 136 -2.47 18.38 5.99
C LEU A 136 -2.30 19.20 4.71
N PHE A 137 -1.20 19.93 4.57
CA PHE A 137 -0.99 20.88 3.47
C PHE A 137 0.19 20.48 2.59
N GLY A 138 -0.01 20.51 1.27
CA GLY A 138 1.06 20.41 0.29
C GLY A 138 1.60 19.00 0.06
N HIS A 139 0.91 17.95 0.53
CA HIS A 139 1.30 16.56 0.30
C HIS A 139 0.09 15.61 0.34
N LEU A 140 0.29 14.38 -0.12
CA LEU A 140 -0.66 13.27 -0.05
C LEU A 140 -0.56 12.54 1.30
N ASN A 141 -1.55 11.73 1.66
CA ASN A 141 -1.63 11.19 3.01
C ASN A 141 -0.47 10.24 3.38
N GLY A 142 0.03 9.43 2.43
CA GLY A 142 0.95 8.35 2.73
C GLY A 142 0.36 7.30 3.71
N PRO A 143 1.17 6.60 4.52
CA PRO A 143 0.71 5.59 5.45
C PRO A 143 -0.23 6.16 6.53
N ILE A 144 -1.29 5.42 6.83
CA ILE A 144 -2.28 5.76 7.87
C ILE A 144 -1.67 5.55 9.25
N ASP A 145 -1.85 6.47 10.19
CA ASP A 145 -1.41 6.33 11.57
C ASP A 145 -2.23 5.29 12.38
N ASP A 146 -1.66 4.81 13.49
CA ASP A 146 -2.32 3.81 14.32
C ASP A 146 -3.53 4.33 15.10
N ILE A 147 -3.65 5.65 15.30
CA ILE A 147 -4.81 6.25 15.98
C ILE A 147 -6.03 6.15 15.08
N GLN A 148 -5.89 6.54 13.82
CA GLN A 148 -6.94 6.45 12.82
C GLN A 148 -7.29 5.01 12.50
N LEU A 149 -6.30 4.12 12.41
CA LEU A 149 -6.54 2.66 12.30
C LEU A 149 -7.44 2.17 13.43
N ARG A 150 -7.19 2.58 14.67
CA ARG A 150 -8.02 2.18 15.82
C ARG A 150 -9.45 2.70 15.70
N SER A 151 -9.61 3.95 15.26
CA SER A 151 -10.92 4.58 15.04
C SER A 151 -11.75 3.84 13.98
N TRP A 152 -11.18 3.61 12.79
CA TRP A 152 -11.89 2.91 11.72
C TRP A 152 -12.08 1.42 11.99
N GLY A 153 -11.15 0.78 12.68
CA GLY A 153 -11.31 -0.64 13.02
C GLY A 153 -12.49 -0.93 13.95
N ILE A 154 -12.86 0.00 14.83
CA ILE A 154 -14.11 -0.10 15.60
C ILE A 154 -15.32 -0.11 14.65
N GLN A 155 -15.32 0.76 13.64
CA GLN A 155 -16.40 0.84 12.65
C GLN A 155 -16.46 -0.38 11.72
N LEU A 156 -15.32 -1.00 11.43
CA LEU A 156 -15.26 -2.26 10.69
C LEU A 156 -15.86 -3.42 11.51
N VAL A 157 -15.57 -3.46 12.81
CA VAL A 157 -16.06 -4.53 13.70
C VAL A 157 -17.57 -4.40 13.99
N ASP A 158 -18.08 -3.17 14.16
CA ASP A 158 -19.51 -2.94 14.41
C ASP A 158 -20.37 -2.83 13.14
N GLY A 159 -19.74 -2.87 11.97
CA GLY A 159 -20.40 -2.91 10.66
C GLY A 159 -20.85 -1.56 10.11
N ARG A 160 -20.54 -0.43 10.77
CA ARG A 160 -20.81 0.92 10.24
C ARG A 160 -19.96 1.24 9.01
N MET A 161 -18.77 0.66 8.94
CA MET A 161 -17.91 0.68 7.76
C MET A 161 -17.87 -0.74 7.19
N PRO A 162 -18.43 -1.00 6.00
CA PRO A 162 -18.50 -2.35 5.46
C PRO A 162 -17.14 -2.88 5.00
N GLY A 163 -16.16 -2.02 4.76
CA GLY A 163 -14.87 -2.41 4.20
C GLY A 163 -14.22 -1.26 3.44
N PHE A 164 -13.29 -1.57 2.54
CA PHE A 164 -12.63 -0.55 1.74
C PHE A 164 -12.49 -0.89 0.25
N ALA A 165 -12.46 0.15 -0.57
CA ALA A 165 -12.18 0.10 -2.00
C ALA A 165 -10.82 0.74 -2.27
N ALA A 166 -9.88 -0.01 -2.84
CA ALA A 166 -8.61 0.55 -3.33
C ALA A 166 -8.75 0.88 -4.82
N ILE A 167 -8.81 2.17 -5.16
CA ILE A 167 -8.83 2.63 -6.55
C ILE A 167 -7.39 2.90 -6.98
N VAL A 168 -6.96 2.20 -8.03
CA VAL A 168 -5.61 2.28 -8.58
C VAL A 168 -5.67 2.79 -10.01
N GLY A 169 -4.97 3.89 -10.31
CA GLY A 169 -4.85 4.43 -11.66
C GLY A 169 -5.73 5.66 -11.91
N CYS A 170 -6.37 5.71 -13.07
CA CYS A 170 -7.11 6.90 -13.54
C CYS A 170 -8.45 6.51 -14.15
N ALA A 171 -9.53 7.19 -13.78
CA ALA A 171 -10.81 7.02 -14.44
C ALA A 171 -10.80 7.64 -15.84
N LYS A 172 -11.72 7.19 -16.70
CA LYS A 172 -11.83 7.68 -18.09
C LYS A 172 -12.15 9.18 -18.22
N SER A 173 -12.73 9.80 -17.20
CA SER A 173 -12.98 11.24 -17.12
C SER A 173 -13.14 11.68 -15.66
N ASN A 174 -13.05 12.98 -15.40
CA ASN A 174 -13.19 13.54 -14.05
C ASN A 174 -14.59 13.29 -13.48
N GLU A 175 -15.64 13.43 -14.28
CA GLU A 175 -17.03 13.22 -13.85
C GLU A 175 -17.26 11.77 -13.40
N VAL A 176 -16.60 10.82 -14.07
CA VAL A 176 -16.66 9.39 -13.71
C VAL A 176 -15.90 9.13 -12.41
N ALA A 177 -14.74 9.77 -12.20
CA ALA A 177 -14.01 9.68 -10.93
C ALA A 177 -14.87 10.19 -9.77
N VAL A 178 -15.46 11.38 -9.92
CA VAL A 178 -16.34 11.98 -8.90
C VAL A 178 -17.52 11.06 -8.62
N LYS A 179 -18.22 10.60 -9.66
CA LYS A 179 -19.37 9.71 -9.50
C LYS A 179 -19.00 8.43 -8.76
N LEU A 180 -17.88 7.81 -9.13
CA LEU A 180 -17.41 6.58 -8.51
C LEU A 180 -17.14 6.77 -7.01
N VAL A 181 -16.38 7.79 -6.64
CA VAL A 181 -16.05 8.08 -5.23
C VAL A 181 -17.31 8.44 -4.43
N ARG A 182 -18.21 9.27 -4.98
CA ARG A 182 -19.47 9.64 -4.32
C ARG A 182 -20.36 8.43 -4.07
N GLU A 183 -20.42 7.48 -5.00
CA GLU A 183 -21.18 6.23 -4.82
C GLU A 183 -20.60 5.34 -3.71
N LEU A 184 -19.27 5.30 -3.56
CA LEU A 184 -18.62 4.59 -2.45
C LEU A 184 -18.87 5.29 -1.10
N GLN A 185 -18.74 6.63 -1.08
CA GLN A 185 -19.01 7.46 0.10
C GLN A 185 -20.45 7.31 0.60
N GLN A 186 -21.45 7.31 -0.28
CA GLN A 186 -22.87 7.10 0.08
C GLN A 186 -23.12 5.77 0.80
N ARG A 187 -22.22 4.80 0.64
CA ARG A 187 -22.29 3.46 1.27
C ARG A 187 -21.34 3.34 2.45
N ASN A 188 -20.73 4.43 2.89
CA ASN A 188 -19.69 4.48 3.92
C ASN A 188 -18.50 3.54 3.64
N ILE A 189 -18.21 3.26 2.36
CA ILE A 189 -17.04 2.45 1.98
C ILE A 189 -15.81 3.35 2.04
N LEU A 190 -14.83 2.96 2.86
CA LEU A 190 -13.54 3.63 2.93
C LEU A 190 -12.83 3.49 1.59
N THR A 191 -12.41 4.60 1.00
CA THR A 191 -11.80 4.61 -0.33
C THR A 191 -10.35 5.02 -0.22
N PHE A 192 -9.46 4.22 -0.82
CA PHE A 192 -8.03 4.50 -0.91
C PHE A 192 -7.68 4.79 -2.36
N LEU A 193 -7.00 5.90 -2.61
CA LEU A 193 -6.63 6.34 -3.95
C LEU A 193 -5.12 6.21 -4.13
N SER A 194 -4.70 5.50 -5.17
CA SER A 194 -3.30 5.40 -5.56
C SER A 194 -3.13 5.26 -7.07
N GLY A 195 -1.91 5.35 -7.58
CA GLY A 195 -1.60 5.01 -8.97
C GLY A 195 -1.95 6.10 -9.97
N ASN A 196 -1.36 5.97 -11.17
CA ASN A 196 -1.59 6.84 -12.31
C ASN A 196 -1.56 6.04 -13.61
N VAL A 197 -2.09 6.67 -14.66
CA VAL A 197 -2.00 6.24 -16.05
C VAL A 197 -1.36 7.38 -16.82
N ASN A 198 -0.16 7.17 -17.36
CA ASN A 198 0.60 8.19 -18.09
C ASN A 198 0.77 9.52 -17.31
N GLY A 199 1.05 9.43 -16.01
CA GLY A 199 1.24 10.60 -15.13
C GLY A 199 -0.05 11.23 -14.61
N ARG A 200 -1.22 10.71 -14.99
CA ARG A 200 -2.53 11.17 -14.49
C ARG A 200 -3.10 10.20 -13.46
N SER A 201 -3.33 10.65 -12.23
CA SER A 201 -3.97 9.89 -11.15
C SER A 201 -5.43 10.28 -10.98
N ILE A 202 -6.26 9.38 -10.45
CA ILE A 202 -7.60 9.71 -9.96
C ILE A 202 -7.57 10.81 -8.89
N ILE A 203 -6.48 10.94 -8.13
CA ILE A 203 -6.31 12.02 -7.15
C ILE A 203 -6.35 13.38 -7.84
N HIS A 204 -5.67 13.52 -8.99
CA HIS A 204 -5.71 14.75 -9.79
C HIS A 204 -7.12 15.04 -10.32
N GLN A 205 -7.85 13.99 -10.73
CA GLN A 205 -9.21 14.14 -11.27
C GLN A 205 -10.18 14.67 -10.22
N LEU A 206 -10.06 14.17 -8.98
CA LEU A 206 -10.91 14.58 -7.87
C LEU A 206 -10.54 15.98 -7.35
N HIS A 207 -9.24 16.29 -7.30
CA HIS A 207 -8.75 17.61 -6.88
C HIS A 207 -9.22 18.72 -7.84
N GLU A 208 -9.16 18.49 -9.15
CA GLU A 208 -9.64 19.46 -10.16
C GLU A 208 -11.14 19.76 -10.04
N GLU A 209 -11.93 18.78 -9.63
CA GLU A 209 -13.38 18.93 -9.42
C GLU A 209 -13.71 19.46 -8.01
N GLY A 210 -12.70 19.84 -7.22
CA GLY A 210 -12.89 20.37 -5.87
C GLY A 210 -13.47 19.35 -4.89
N VAL A 211 -13.23 18.05 -5.11
CA VAL A 211 -13.64 17.02 -4.16
C VAL A 211 -12.69 17.05 -2.97
N GLU A 212 -13.26 17.22 -1.79
CA GLU A 212 -12.56 17.15 -0.52
C GLU A 212 -12.12 15.70 -0.22
N LEU A 213 -10.81 15.51 0.04
CA LEU A 213 -10.17 14.21 0.25
C LEU A 213 -9.47 14.19 1.61
N GLY A 214 -9.59 13.09 2.34
CA GLY A 214 -8.99 12.93 3.66
C GLY A 214 -9.75 11.94 4.53
N TYR A 215 -9.40 11.92 5.81
CA TYR A 215 -10.00 11.03 6.81
C TYR A 215 -11.47 11.35 7.06
N ASP A 216 -11.84 12.63 7.04
CA ASP A 216 -13.20 13.09 7.33
C ASP A 216 -14.19 12.69 6.23
N THR A 217 -13.71 12.49 5.00
CA THR A 217 -14.53 12.10 3.85
C THR A 217 -14.44 10.61 3.52
N TYR A 218 -13.72 9.82 4.32
CA TYR A 218 -13.38 8.42 4.05
C TYR A 218 -12.79 8.19 2.65
N THR A 219 -12.07 9.17 2.11
CA THR A 219 -11.40 9.06 0.82
C THR A 219 -9.95 9.50 0.98
N VAL A 220 -9.06 8.54 1.19
CA VAL A 220 -7.65 8.78 1.54
C VAL A 220 -6.78 8.72 0.28
N PRO A 221 -6.09 9.81 -0.09
CA PRO A 221 -5.16 9.80 -1.21
C PRO A 221 -3.76 9.38 -0.73
N PHE A 222 -3.31 8.19 -1.11
CA PHE A 222 -2.03 7.62 -0.66
C PHE A 222 -0.83 8.15 -1.40
N GLY A 223 -0.91 8.21 -2.73
CA GLY A 223 0.19 8.60 -3.61
C GLY A 223 -0.26 8.52 -5.07
N THR A 224 0.42 9.22 -5.98
CA THR A 224 0.08 9.20 -7.40
C THR A 224 0.64 7.97 -8.12
N ASP A 225 1.42 7.12 -7.46
CA ASP A 225 1.95 5.89 -8.04
C ASP A 225 1.36 4.61 -7.43
N THR A 226 1.63 3.49 -8.11
CA THR A 226 1.07 2.19 -7.75
C THR A 226 1.72 1.60 -6.50
N LEU A 227 2.92 2.05 -6.13
CA LEU A 227 3.64 1.57 -4.95
C LEU A 227 2.93 2.00 -3.67
N SER A 228 2.37 3.20 -3.67
CA SER A 228 1.58 3.76 -2.57
C SER A 228 0.33 2.93 -2.21
N ALA A 229 -0.11 2.01 -3.08
CA ALA A 229 -1.15 1.03 -2.75
C ALA A 229 -0.76 0.11 -1.58
N ILE A 230 0.54 -0.01 -1.27
CA ILE A 230 1.06 -0.78 -0.15
C ILE A 230 0.50 -0.29 1.20
N TYR A 231 0.20 1.00 1.34
CA TYR A 231 -0.34 1.56 2.57
C TYR A 231 -1.74 1.00 2.90
N ALA A 232 -2.55 0.66 1.89
CA ALA A 232 -3.82 -0.04 2.07
C ALA A 232 -3.62 -1.44 2.68
N LEU A 233 -2.60 -2.14 2.21
CA LEU A 233 -2.29 -3.50 2.66
C LEU A 233 -1.63 -3.50 4.03
N GLY A 234 -0.84 -2.47 4.34
CA GLY A 234 -0.35 -2.20 5.69
C GLY A 234 -1.49 -1.90 6.66
N PHE A 235 -2.54 -1.20 6.24
CA PHE A 235 -3.76 -1.00 7.03
C PHE A 235 -4.49 -2.34 7.31
N ALA A 236 -4.69 -3.17 6.29
CA ALA A 236 -5.31 -4.49 6.46
C ALA A 236 -4.49 -5.39 7.41
N THR A 237 -3.17 -5.43 7.22
CA THR A 237 -2.26 -6.21 8.07
C THR A 237 -2.33 -5.76 9.52
N ARG A 238 -2.28 -4.45 9.80
CA ARG A 238 -2.41 -3.93 11.17
C ARG A 238 -3.79 -4.16 11.77
N SER A 239 -4.84 -4.22 10.95
CA SER A 239 -6.17 -4.58 11.43
C SER A 239 -6.18 -6.00 12.02
N ALA A 240 -5.52 -6.95 11.36
CA ALA A 240 -5.36 -8.32 11.87
C ALA A 240 -4.54 -8.39 13.16
N LEU A 241 -3.44 -7.61 13.24
CA LEU A 241 -2.60 -7.56 14.43
C LEU A 241 -3.31 -6.90 15.62
N THR A 242 -4.04 -5.81 15.37
CA THR A 242 -4.69 -5.01 16.42
C THR A 242 -5.99 -5.63 16.92
N PHE A 243 -6.88 -6.04 16.01
CA PHE A 243 -8.24 -6.49 16.34
C PHE A 243 -8.37 -8.01 16.30
N GLY A 244 -7.60 -8.68 15.46
CA GLY A 244 -7.54 -10.14 15.42
C GLY A 244 -6.70 -10.74 16.55
N GLY A 245 -5.90 -9.94 17.25
CA GLY A 245 -4.98 -10.42 18.30
C GLY A 245 -3.88 -11.34 17.77
N LEU A 246 -3.63 -11.31 16.47
CA LEU A 246 -2.62 -12.13 15.81
C LEU A 246 -1.22 -11.56 16.05
N LYS A 247 -0.22 -12.44 16.04
CA LYS A 247 1.18 -12.06 16.19
C LYS A 247 1.83 -11.91 14.82
N ALA A 248 2.77 -10.98 14.74
CA ALA A 248 3.65 -10.81 13.60
C ALA A 248 4.36 -12.13 13.24
N GLY A 249 4.48 -12.43 11.95
CA GLY A 249 5.01 -13.69 11.43
C GLY A 249 3.96 -14.81 11.29
N GLN A 250 2.73 -14.63 11.78
CA GLN A 250 1.62 -15.56 11.54
C GLN A 250 0.96 -15.29 10.18
N ALA A 251 1.75 -15.28 9.10
CA ALA A 251 1.32 -14.83 7.76
C ALA A 251 0.01 -15.47 7.30
N ARG A 252 -0.12 -16.80 7.45
CA ARG A 252 -1.32 -17.53 7.03
C ARG A 252 -2.56 -17.07 7.79
N ASP A 253 -2.48 -16.93 9.10
CA ASP A 253 -3.63 -16.54 9.93
C ASP A 253 -4.01 -15.09 9.67
N ILE A 254 -3.04 -14.21 9.44
CA ILE A 254 -3.27 -12.81 9.05
C ILE A 254 -4.00 -12.74 7.70
N LEU A 255 -3.55 -13.51 6.70
CA LEU A 255 -4.21 -13.56 5.40
C LEU A 255 -5.64 -14.12 5.49
N LEU A 256 -5.87 -15.13 6.33
CA LEU A 256 -7.21 -15.67 6.58
C LEU A 256 -8.11 -14.66 7.30
N TYR A 257 -7.58 -13.96 8.31
CA TYR A 257 -8.30 -12.87 8.97
C TYR A 257 -8.72 -11.79 7.97
N ASN A 258 -7.78 -11.33 7.15
CA ASN A 258 -8.07 -10.29 6.15
C ASN A 258 -9.13 -10.76 5.15
N ARG A 259 -9.06 -12.02 4.69
CA ARG A 259 -10.09 -12.61 3.82
C ARG A 259 -11.49 -12.61 4.45
N GLU A 260 -11.58 -12.86 5.75
CA GLU A 260 -12.86 -13.09 6.43
C GLU A 260 -13.44 -11.86 7.13
N ARG A 261 -12.60 -10.86 7.45
CA ARG A 261 -12.97 -9.71 8.29
C ARG A 261 -12.72 -8.36 7.65
N VAL A 262 -11.86 -8.27 6.64
CA VAL A 262 -11.53 -7.02 5.97
C VAL A 262 -12.05 -7.09 4.54
N PHE A 263 -13.30 -6.69 4.32
CA PHE A 263 -13.94 -6.75 3.01
C PHE A 263 -13.35 -5.68 2.08
N ALA A 264 -12.28 -6.06 1.38
CA ALA A 264 -11.55 -5.20 0.48
C ALA A 264 -11.75 -5.60 -0.98
N PHE A 265 -11.82 -4.62 -1.87
CA PHE A 265 -11.72 -4.85 -3.32
C PHE A 265 -10.90 -3.77 -4.01
N VAL A 266 -10.33 -4.12 -5.16
CA VAL A 266 -9.48 -3.22 -5.95
C VAL A 266 -10.21 -2.83 -7.24
N LEU A 267 -10.25 -1.54 -7.55
CA LEU A 267 -10.67 -0.99 -8.82
C LEU A 267 -9.44 -0.49 -9.57
N ALA A 268 -8.87 -1.34 -10.42
CA ALA A 268 -7.81 -0.95 -11.34
C ALA A 268 -8.42 -0.24 -12.55
N LEU A 269 -8.11 1.05 -12.72
CA LEU A 269 -8.67 1.92 -13.76
C LEU A 269 -7.57 2.39 -14.72
N GLY A 270 -7.87 2.33 -16.02
CA GLY A 270 -6.92 2.66 -17.08
C GLY A 270 -6.36 1.42 -17.78
N GLU A 271 -5.37 1.63 -18.64
CA GLU A 271 -4.63 0.59 -19.37
C GLU A 271 -3.32 0.20 -18.68
#